data_AF-A0A9X4AE38-F1
#
_entry.id   AF-A0A9X4AE38-F1
#
_cell.length_a   1.000
_cell.length_b   1.000
_cell.length_c   1.000
_cell.angle_alpha   90.00
_cell.angle_beta   90.00
_cell.angle_gamma   90.00
#
_symmetry.space_group_name_H-M   'P 1'
#
loop_
_entity.id
_entity.type
_entity.pdbx_description
1 polymer ?
#
loop_
_entity_poly.entity_id
_entity_poly.type
_entity_poly.pdbx_seq_one_letter_code
_entity_poly.pdbx_strand_id
1 'polypeptide(L)'
;MAELKYFIFFDFEMLCSNRGMAFEEMEAIRLGAVKYHIDSGKIDYFDKYIKPTQQKPLSKFCKKLTSISDEDIRNAPNFNEVFSSFLTWVGGVKKSRFFSWSNSDLLRLKCDSHLHRISASLITKIESRYVDFQAVFTKRVSKDNLSVNNALKLYGLSFIGHQHNPMYDAYNTLRIFLSFHHDPLQSDLIMLDRFIFGEMFERIDEVNPLVIAKMNKDVHTFLVNLEDIYKMKHVDKLLKQTKRLVSKYENILINRSGLFSKEVTEKVQLLKEFYADLCHSYKEHVKHSSKVMMLDEHIVTPMKQIAS
;
A
#
# COMPACT_ATOMS: atom_id res chain seq x y z
N MET A 1 8.62 13.42 -22.67
CA MET A 1 8.37 13.43 -21.20
C MET A 1 9.72 13.49 -20.50
N ALA A 2 9.85 14.15 -19.35
CA ALA A 2 11.13 14.16 -18.62
C ALA A 2 11.44 12.76 -18.09
N GLU A 3 12.67 12.31 -18.28
CA GLU A 3 13.20 11.06 -17.71
C GLU A 3 13.12 11.10 -16.18
N LEU A 4 12.69 9.99 -15.58
CA LEU A 4 12.61 9.81 -14.13
C LEU A 4 14.02 9.55 -13.59
N LYS A 5 14.49 10.38 -12.66
CA LYS A 5 15.86 10.30 -12.09
C LYS A 5 15.86 10.02 -10.59
N TYR A 6 14.80 10.40 -9.89
CA TYR A 6 14.78 10.39 -8.43
C TYR A 6 13.52 9.73 -7.87
N PHE A 7 13.71 8.94 -6.82
CA PHE A 7 12.64 8.59 -5.89
C PHE A 7 12.77 9.45 -4.64
N ILE A 8 11.68 10.10 -4.25
CA ILE A 8 11.61 10.97 -3.08
C ILE A 8 10.66 10.32 -2.08
N PHE A 9 11.19 9.85 -0.97
CA PHE A 9 10.40 9.37 0.16
C PHE A 9 10.32 10.50 1.17
N PHE A 10 9.12 10.84 1.64
CA PHE A 10 8.92 11.91 2.60
C PHE A 10 7.91 11.53 3.66
N ASP A 11 8.01 12.19 4.79
CA ASP A 11 7.16 11.99 5.97
C ASP A 11 7.04 13.33 6.72
N PHE A 12 5.89 13.55 7.36
CA PHE A 12 5.65 14.72 8.19
C PHE A 12 5.36 14.32 9.62
N GLU A 13 6.01 15.01 10.55
CA GLU A 13 5.49 15.11 11.91
C GLU A 13 4.54 16.30 12.00
N MET A 14 3.43 16.09 12.72
CA MET A 14 2.31 17.03 12.78
C MET A 14 1.99 17.41 14.22
N LEU A 15 1.35 18.57 14.40
CA LEU A 15 0.69 18.88 15.66
C LEU A 15 -0.29 17.76 16.03
N CYS A 16 -0.27 17.34 17.28
CA CYS A 16 -1.19 16.31 17.76
C CYS A 16 -1.49 16.44 19.26
N SER A 17 -2.57 15.79 19.69
CA SER A 17 -3.07 15.82 21.08
C SER A 17 -3.71 14.50 21.44
N ASN A 18 -3.54 14.05 22.69
CA ASN A 18 -4.21 12.87 23.22
C ASN A 18 -5.72 13.06 23.47
N ARG A 19 -6.24 14.29 23.31
CA ARG A 19 -7.68 14.61 23.38
C ARG A 19 -8.38 14.57 22.01
N GLY A 20 -7.64 14.18 20.96
CA GLY A 20 -8.06 14.38 19.58
C GLY A 20 -7.75 15.80 19.09
N MET A 21 -7.63 15.93 17.78
CA MET A 21 -7.39 17.17 17.05
C MET A 21 -7.99 17.00 15.65
N ALA A 22 -8.61 18.03 15.10
CA ALA A 22 -9.10 17.96 13.71
C ALA A 22 -7.90 17.88 12.77
N PHE A 23 -8.00 17.12 11.67
CA PHE A 23 -6.87 16.93 10.77
C PHE A 23 -6.36 18.27 10.20
N GLU A 24 -7.27 19.21 9.95
CA GLU A 24 -6.96 20.56 9.47
C GLU A 24 -6.08 21.35 10.46
N GLU A 25 -6.21 21.08 11.76
CA GLU A 25 -5.43 21.70 12.83
C GLU A 25 -4.08 21.00 13.11
N MET A 26 -3.88 19.80 12.55
CA MET A 26 -2.64 19.04 12.66
C MET A 26 -1.56 19.60 11.71
N GLU A 27 -1.18 20.87 11.84
CA GLU A 27 -0.16 21.52 10.99
C GLU A 27 1.17 20.73 11.03
N ALA A 28 1.88 20.67 9.89
CA ALA A 28 3.22 20.10 9.84
C ALA A 28 4.20 20.90 10.72
N ILE A 29 4.99 20.19 11.54
CA ILE A 29 6.02 20.76 12.42
C ILE A 29 7.43 20.25 12.12
N ARG A 30 7.56 19.24 11.26
CA ARG A 30 8.85 18.78 10.72
C ARG A 30 8.61 18.04 9.41
N LEU A 31 9.47 18.28 8.41
CA LEU A 31 9.50 17.55 7.15
C LEU A 31 10.83 16.80 7.06
N GLY A 32 10.74 15.48 6.96
CA GLY A 32 11.86 14.61 6.69
C GLY A 32 11.69 13.93 5.34
N ALA A 33 12.79 13.76 4.61
CA ALA A 33 12.79 13.06 3.34
C ALA A 33 14.14 12.44 2.99
N VAL A 34 14.09 11.42 2.13
CA VAL A 34 15.27 10.86 1.46
C VAL A 34 15.07 10.86 -0.05
N LYS A 35 16.14 11.17 -0.76
CA LYS A 35 16.18 11.19 -2.22
C LYS A 35 17.13 10.10 -2.68
N TYR A 36 16.58 9.11 -3.37
CA TYR A 36 17.33 8.05 -4.01
C TYR A 36 17.58 8.38 -5.47
N HIS A 37 18.86 8.41 -5.88
CA HIS A 37 19.29 8.61 -7.26
C HIS A 37 19.29 7.28 -7.99
N ILE A 38 18.37 7.11 -8.94
CA ILE A 38 18.11 5.82 -9.61
C ILE A 38 19.38 5.28 -10.29
N ASP A 39 20.15 6.15 -10.96
CA ASP A 39 21.31 5.72 -11.75
C ASP A 39 22.54 5.34 -10.90
N SER A 40 22.71 5.96 -9.74
CA SER A 40 23.94 5.80 -8.91
C SER A 40 23.71 5.07 -7.59
N GLY A 41 22.46 4.87 -7.18
CA GLY A 41 22.10 4.38 -5.86
C GLY A 41 22.41 5.36 -4.71
N LYS A 42 22.90 6.57 -5.01
CA LYS A 42 23.19 7.60 -3.99
C LYS A 42 21.92 7.98 -3.22
N ILE A 43 22.08 8.23 -1.93
CA ILE A 43 21.01 8.72 -1.04
C ILE A 43 21.41 10.10 -0.52
N ASP A 44 20.54 11.08 -0.72
CA ASP A 44 20.60 12.38 -0.05
C ASP A 44 19.47 12.47 1.00
N TYR A 45 19.68 13.30 2.02
CA TYR A 45 18.75 13.48 3.13
C TYR A 45 18.24 14.92 3.21
N PHE A 46 17.01 15.08 3.68
CA PHE A 46 16.40 16.37 4.02
C PHE A 46 15.69 16.23 5.36
N ASP A 47 15.93 17.17 6.27
CA ASP A 47 15.32 17.18 7.60
C ASP A 47 15.25 18.62 8.09
N LYS A 48 14.03 19.13 8.26
CA LYS A 48 13.77 20.52 8.68
C LYS A 48 12.55 20.59 9.60
N TYR A 49 12.71 21.26 10.74
CA TYR A 49 11.60 21.72 11.56
C TYR A 49 10.81 22.80 10.82
N ILE A 50 9.51 22.86 11.10
CA ILE A 50 8.57 23.83 10.55
C ILE A 50 7.91 24.55 11.71
N LYS A 51 7.89 25.88 11.66
CA LYS A 51 7.14 26.69 12.61
C LYS A 51 5.64 26.69 12.23
N PRO A 52 4.75 26.13 13.07
CA PRO A 52 3.31 26.15 12.80
C PRO A 52 2.74 27.57 12.95
N THR A 53 1.60 27.84 12.32
CA THR A 53 0.91 29.13 12.47
C THR A 53 0.32 29.28 13.88
N GLN A 54 -0.16 28.19 14.46
CA GLN A 54 -0.62 28.17 15.85
C GLN A 54 0.53 28.47 16.84
N GLN A 55 0.37 29.52 17.64
CA GLN A 55 1.37 29.96 18.63
C GLN A 55 1.21 29.29 20.02
N LYS A 56 0.42 28.22 20.11
CA LYS A 56 0.25 27.47 21.38
C LYS A 56 1.44 26.53 21.57
N PRO A 57 1.88 26.30 22.82
CA PRO A 57 2.88 25.27 23.10
C PRO A 57 2.43 23.90 22.62
N LEU A 58 3.39 23.07 22.17
CA LEU A 58 3.15 21.68 21.81
C LEU A 58 2.54 20.92 22.99
N SER A 59 1.56 20.07 22.70
CA SER A 59 0.97 19.21 23.73
C SER A 59 2.05 18.27 24.29
N LYS A 60 1.92 17.88 25.58
CA LYS A 60 2.84 16.89 26.18
C LYS A 60 2.87 15.57 25.39
N PHE A 61 1.75 15.20 24.78
CA PHE A 61 1.64 14.03 23.92
C PHE A 61 2.49 14.17 22.66
N CYS A 62 2.36 15.29 21.94
CA CYS A 62 3.13 15.57 20.73
C CYS A 62 4.63 15.54 21.02
N LYS A 63 5.09 16.24 22.06
CA LYS A 63 6.50 16.23 22.48
C LYS A 63 7.03 14.83 22.77
N LYS A 64 6.23 13.99 23.43
CA LYS A 64 6.63 12.61 23.76
C LYS A 64 6.67 11.72 22.51
N LEU A 65 5.72 11.90 21.60
CA LEU A 65 5.63 11.08 20.38
C LEU A 65 6.78 11.38 19.42
N THR A 66 7.00 12.66 19.13
CA THR A 66 7.92 13.10 18.06
C THR A 66 9.30 13.50 18.57
N SER A 67 9.47 13.60 19.90
CA SER A 67 10.65 14.16 20.57
C SER A 67 10.95 15.62 20.18
N ILE A 68 9.98 16.33 19.59
CA ILE A 68 10.11 17.74 19.21
C ILE A 68 9.74 18.62 20.42
N SER A 69 10.59 19.60 20.72
CA SER A 69 10.37 20.59 21.77
C SER A 69 9.76 21.90 21.22
N ASP A 70 9.24 22.76 22.11
CA ASP A 70 8.81 24.10 21.69
C ASP A 70 9.97 24.95 21.18
N GLU A 71 11.19 24.68 21.64
CA GLU A 71 12.39 25.42 21.24
C GLU A 71 12.79 25.09 19.79
N ASP A 72 12.68 23.82 19.39
CA ASP A 72 12.97 23.35 18.03
C ASP A 72 12.12 24.09 16.98
N ILE A 73 10.85 24.35 17.30
CA ILE A 73 9.90 25.00 16.36
C ILE A 73 9.84 26.52 16.51
N ARG A 74 10.30 27.10 17.63
CA ARG A 74 10.18 28.53 17.91
C ARG A 74 10.87 29.40 16.87
N ASN A 75 12.08 28.99 16.51
CA ASN A 75 12.97 29.65 15.55
C ASN A 75 13.06 28.90 14.22
N ALA A 76 12.24 27.88 14.01
CA ALA A 76 12.18 27.16 12.75
C ALA A 76 11.65 28.07 11.63
N PRO A 77 12.05 27.85 10.37
CA PRO A 77 11.43 28.50 9.23
C PRO A 77 9.94 28.12 9.12
N ASN A 78 9.14 28.99 8.52
CA ASN A 78 7.75 28.68 8.26
C ASN A 78 7.60 27.66 7.11
N PHE A 79 6.39 27.13 6.93
CA PHE A 79 6.11 26.10 5.91
C PHE A 79 6.54 26.52 4.50
N ASN A 80 6.33 27.77 4.09
CA ASN A 80 6.70 28.24 2.75
C ASN A 80 8.22 28.20 2.52
N GLU A 81 9.00 28.58 3.54
CA GLU A 81 10.47 28.55 3.50
C GLU A 81 10.99 27.11 3.43
N VAL A 82 10.45 26.22 4.29
CA VAL A 82 10.83 24.81 4.31
C VAL A 82 10.44 24.11 3.01
N PHE A 83 9.22 24.33 2.52
CA PHE A 83 8.74 23.69 1.30
C PHE A 83 9.50 24.20 0.06
N SER A 84 9.85 25.48 -0.01
CA SER A 84 10.71 26.02 -1.08
C SER A 84 12.10 25.39 -1.05
N SER A 85 12.66 25.20 0.15
CA SER A 85 13.94 24.50 0.34
C SER A 85 13.85 23.03 -0.08
N PHE A 86 12.74 22.36 0.26
CA PHE A 86 12.47 20.98 -0.13
C PHE A 86 12.39 20.82 -1.65
N LEU A 87 11.64 21.69 -2.35
CA LEU A 87 11.53 21.66 -3.82
C LEU A 87 12.89 21.90 -4.51
N THR A 88 13.69 22.81 -3.95
CA THR A 88 15.06 23.07 -4.42
C THR A 88 15.92 21.82 -4.25
N TRP A 89 15.85 21.17 -3.08
CA TRP A 89 16.58 19.94 -2.79
C TRP A 89 16.12 18.74 -3.65
N VAL A 90 14.82 18.64 -3.97
CA VAL A 90 14.27 17.64 -4.91
C VAL A 90 14.89 17.80 -6.30
N GLY A 91 15.23 19.03 -6.72
CA GLY A 91 15.95 19.27 -7.97
C GLY A 91 15.16 18.94 -9.25
N GLY A 92 13.82 18.96 -9.15
CA GLY A 92 12.91 18.82 -10.30
C GLY A 92 11.77 17.83 -10.11
N VAL A 93 10.57 18.35 -9.80
CA VAL A 93 9.33 17.55 -9.62
C VAL A 93 9.01 16.65 -10.81
N LYS A 94 9.25 17.11 -12.05
CA LYS A 94 8.97 16.32 -13.27
C LYS A 94 9.89 15.12 -13.45
N LYS A 95 11.08 15.14 -12.83
CA LYS A 95 12.08 14.06 -12.84
C LYS A 95 11.98 13.15 -11.61
N SER A 96 10.97 13.36 -10.78
CA SER A 96 10.84 12.71 -9.48
C SER A 96 9.52 11.95 -9.38
N ARG A 97 9.55 10.86 -8.61
CA ARG A 97 8.36 10.15 -8.12
C ARG A 97 8.39 10.19 -6.61
N PHE A 98 7.24 10.50 -6.02
CA PHE A 98 7.10 10.75 -4.59
C PHE A 98 6.45 9.56 -3.91
N PHE A 99 6.87 9.28 -2.68
CA PHE A 99 6.39 8.20 -1.86
C PHE A 99 6.28 8.69 -0.42
N SER A 100 5.30 8.18 0.29
CA SER A 100 5.30 8.12 1.75
C SER A 100 4.86 6.74 2.17
N TRP A 101 4.99 6.42 3.47
CA TRP A 101 4.47 5.15 3.94
C TRP A 101 2.96 5.11 3.76
N SER A 102 2.21 6.13 4.19
CA SER A 102 0.75 6.16 4.02
C SER A 102 0.25 7.46 3.38
N ASN A 103 -0.99 7.46 2.88
CA ASN A 103 -1.62 8.65 2.30
C ASN A 103 -1.77 9.87 3.24
N SER A 104 -1.52 9.72 4.55
CA SER A 104 -1.54 10.82 5.52
C SER A 104 -0.65 11.98 5.12
N ASP A 105 0.55 11.71 4.62
CA ASP A 105 1.57 12.74 4.34
C ASP A 105 1.22 13.55 3.09
N LEU A 106 0.64 12.92 2.07
CA LEU A 106 0.12 13.65 0.92
C LEU A 106 -1.08 14.52 1.31
N LEU A 107 -1.98 14.01 2.16
CA LEU A 107 -3.12 14.80 2.66
C LEU A 107 -2.65 15.99 3.48
N ARG A 108 -1.63 15.81 4.33
CA ARG A 108 -1.00 16.89 5.10
C ARG A 108 -0.38 17.93 4.20
N LEU A 109 0.42 17.49 3.21
CA LEU A 109 1.01 18.36 2.20
C LEU A 109 -0.07 19.21 1.50
N LYS A 110 -1.19 18.61 1.09
CA LYS A 110 -2.30 19.32 0.45
C LYS A 110 -2.93 20.36 1.38
N CYS A 111 -3.15 20.00 2.64
CA CYS A 111 -3.78 20.88 3.62
C CYS A 111 -2.88 22.08 3.98
N ASP A 112 -1.60 21.85 4.32
CA ASP A 112 -0.67 22.95 4.61
C ASP A 112 -0.39 23.81 3.36
N SER A 113 -0.31 23.19 2.18
CA SER A 113 -0.16 23.94 0.94
C SER A 113 -1.34 24.89 0.68
N HIS A 114 -2.56 24.47 1.03
CA HIS A 114 -3.74 25.33 0.94
C HIS A 114 -3.66 26.47 1.96
N LEU A 115 -3.37 26.16 3.23
CA LEU A 115 -3.23 27.13 4.32
C LEU A 115 -2.20 28.22 3.99
N HIS A 116 -1.06 27.82 3.43
CA HIS A 116 0.07 28.70 3.15
C HIS A 116 0.09 29.28 1.73
N ARG A 117 -0.97 29.07 0.94
CA ARG A 117 -1.17 29.61 -0.42
C ARG A 117 -0.10 29.17 -1.42
N ILE A 118 0.38 27.93 -1.29
CA ILE A 118 1.22 27.28 -2.31
C ILE A 118 0.39 27.03 -3.58
N SER A 119 1.01 27.15 -4.75
CA SER A 119 0.34 26.95 -6.05
C SER A 119 -0.33 25.58 -6.14
N ALA A 120 -1.67 25.56 -6.31
CA ALA A 120 -2.42 24.32 -6.51
C ALA A 120 -1.89 23.48 -7.68
N SER A 121 -1.45 24.14 -8.77
CA SER A 121 -0.88 23.46 -9.94
C SER A 121 0.41 22.68 -9.63
N LEU A 122 1.19 23.14 -8.66
CA LEU A 122 2.38 22.46 -8.18
C LEU A 122 2.01 21.22 -7.38
N ILE A 123 1.03 21.34 -6.48
CA ILE A 123 0.56 20.23 -5.64
C ILE A 123 -0.08 19.14 -6.48
N THR A 124 -0.94 19.48 -7.45
CA THR A 124 -1.49 18.51 -8.41
C THR A 124 -0.38 17.79 -9.19
N LYS A 125 0.72 18.48 -9.50
CA LYS A 125 1.86 17.87 -10.20
C LYS A 125 2.61 16.87 -9.30
N ILE A 126 2.74 17.15 -8.00
CA ILE A 126 3.30 16.20 -7.02
C ILE A 126 2.35 15.02 -6.83
N GLU A 127 1.06 15.28 -6.62
CA GLU A 127 0.00 14.26 -6.43
C GLU A 127 -0.07 13.28 -7.61
N SER A 128 -0.03 13.76 -8.86
CA SER A 128 -0.01 12.88 -10.05
C SER A 128 1.23 11.97 -10.15
N ARG A 129 2.26 12.24 -9.33
CA ARG A 129 3.53 11.50 -9.28
C ARG A 129 3.74 10.80 -7.94
N TYR A 130 2.77 10.87 -7.05
CA TYR A 130 2.82 10.29 -5.73
C TYR A 130 2.36 8.82 -5.75
N VAL A 131 2.91 8.03 -4.84
CA VAL A 131 2.56 6.65 -4.58
C VAL A 131 2.41 6.47 -3.07
N ASP A 132 1.21 6.06 -2.63
CA ASP A 132 1.02 5.50 -1.29
C ASP A 132 1.66 4.12 -1.26
N PHE A 133 2.83 4.01 -0.63
CA PHE A 133 3.60 2.78 -0.69
C PHE A 133 3.02 1.68 0.20
N GLN A 134 2.43 2.01 1.36
CA GLN A 134 1.71 1.03 2.19
C GLN A 134 0.53 0.45 1.43
N ALA A 135 -0.22 1.22 0.65
CA ALA A 135 -1.31 0.66 -0.16
C ALA A 135 -0.81 -0.36 -1.19
N VAL A 136 0.33 -0.08 -1.85
CA VAL A 136 0.99 -1.04 -2.75
C VAL A 136 1.45 -2.28 -1.98
N PHE A 137 2.07 -2.07 -0.82
CA PHE A 137 2.64 -3.12 0.01
C PHE A 137 1.58 -4.04 0.61
N THR A 138 0.53 -3.49 1.22
CA THR A 138 -0.65 -4.21 1.74
C THR A 138 -1.26 -5.07 0.66
N LYS A 139 -1.45 -4.50 -0.54
CA LYS A 139 -2.07 -5.23 -1.65
C LYS A 139 -1.20 -6.39 -2.11
N ARG A 140 0.13 -6.23 -2.15
CA ARG A 140 1.04 -7.19 -2.81
C ARG A 140 1.78 -8.13 -1.89
N VAL A 141 1.89 -7.82 -0.60
CA VAL A 141 2.81 -8.52 0.32
C VAL A 141 2.12 -8.90 1.62
N SER A 142 1.45 -7.98 2.33
CA SER A 142 1.10 -8.22 3.74
C SER A 142 -0.37 -8.46 4.06
N LYS A 143 -1.31 -8.15 3.15
CA LYS A 143 -2.78 -8.17 3.35
C LYS A 143 -3.32 -7.17 4.37
N ASP A 144 -2.51 -6.81 5.36
CA ASP A 144 -2.80 -5.85 6.42
C ASP A 144 -1.97 -4.57 6.27
N ASN A 145 -2.51 -3.45 6.76
CA ASN A 145 -1.79 -2.19 6.86
C ASN A 145 -0.77 -2.26 8.00
N LEU A 146 0.47 -2.60 7.67
CA LEU A 146 1.56 -2.71 8.64
C LEU A 146 2.19 -1.35 8.96
N SER A 147 2.75 -1.20 10.16
CA SER A 147 3.68 -0.11 10.44
C SER A 147 4.99 -0.32 9.66
N VAL A 148 5.76 0.75 9.46
CA VAL A 148 7.11 0.70 8.84
C VAL A 148 7.97 -0.37 9.53
N ASN A 149 7.98 -0.38 10.86
CA ASN A 149 8.76 -1.36 11.64
C ASN A 149 8.32 -2.81 11.39
N ASN A 150 7.01 -3.08 11.31
CA ASN A 150 6.54 -4.44 11.05
C ASN A 150 6.80 -4.87 9.61
N ALA A 151 6.72 -3.95 8.65
CA ALA A 151 7.07 -4.23 7.26
C ALA A 151 8.57 -4.51 7.07
N LEU A 152 9.46 -3.78 7.76
CA LEU A 152 10.89 -4.07 7.79
C LEU A 152 11.18 -5.49 8.28
N LYS A 153 10.51 -5.92 9.35
CA LYS A 153 10.70 -7.26 9.93
C LYS A 153 10.39 -8.38 8.95
N LEU A 154 9.43 -8.18 8.02
CA LEU A 154 9.14 -9.17 6.99
C LEU A 154 10.34 -9.43 6.07
N TYR A 155 11.20 -8.42 5.87
CA TYR A 155 12.46 -8.55 5.11
C TYR A 155 13.67 -8.85 6.02
N GLY A 156 13.46 -9.20 7.29
CA GLY A 156 14.55 -9.43 8.24
C GLY A 156 15.33 -8.15 8.60
N LEU A 157 14.76 -6.97 8.36
CA LEU A 157 15.39 -5.69 8.63
C LEU A 157 14.97 -5.14 10.00
N SER A 158 15.91 -4.52 10.71
CA SER A 158 15.63 -3.67 11.87
C SER A 158 15.43 -2.21 11.45
N PHE A 159 14.67 -1.46 12.24
CA PHE A 159 14.51 -0.01 12.05
C PHE A 159 15.84 0.71 12.31
N ILE A 160 16.24 1.61 11.41
CA ILE A 160 17.44 2.43 11.56
C ILE A 160 17.06 3.85 12.00
N GLY A 161 17.72 4.35 13.05
CA GLY A 161 17.49 5.68 13.60
C GLY A 161 16.39 5.71 14.65
N HIS A 162 15.81 6.89 14.88
CA HIS A 162 14.77 7.11 15.88
C HIS A 162 13.39 7.07 15.23
N GLN A 163 12.44 6.32 15.80
CA GLN A 163 11.04 6.29 15.33
C GLN A 163 10.37 7.65 15.58
N HIS A 164 9.44 8.07 14.72
CA HIS A 164 8.83 9.40 14.78
C HIS A 164 9.85 10.54 14.56
N ASN A 165 10.91 10.23 13.82
CA ASN A 165 11.73 11.21 13.15
C ASN A 165 11.47 11.01 11.66
N PRO A 166 10.89 12.00 10.98
CA PRO A 166 10.33 11.81 9.64
C PRO A 166 11.40 11.46 8.61
N MET A 167 12.65 11.89 8.80
CA MET A 167 13.75 11.54 7.89
C MET A 167 14.09 10.06 8.02
N TYR A 168 14.15 9.53 9.25
CA TYR A 168 14.39 8.10 9.47
C TYR A 168 13.19 7.25 9.03
N ASP A 169 11.95 7.72 9.24
CA ASP A 169 10.76 7.02 8.74
C ASP A 169 10.73 6.96 7.20
N ALA A 170 11.07 8.07 6.52
CA ALA A 170 11.25 8.09 5.07
C ALA A 170 12.41 7.17 4.61
N TYR A 171 13.53 7.16 5.32
CA TYR A 171 14.67 6.29 5.01
C TYR A 171 14.33 4.81 5.15
N ASN A 172 13.63 4.43 6.22
CA ASN A 172 13.20 3.04 6.41
C ASN A 172 12.13 2.65 5.38
N THR A 173 11.27 3.57 4.97
CA THR A 173 10.34 3.35 3.85
C THR A 173 11.08 3.07 2.55
N LEU A 174 12.13 3.84 2.23
CA LEU A 174 13.02 3.55 1.09
C LEU A 174 13.65 2.15 1.20
N ARG A 175 14.10 1.73 2.38
CA ARG A 175 14.69 0.40 2.59
C ARG A 175 13.70 -0.74 2.32
N ILE A 176 12.44 -0.58 2.76
CA ILE A 176 11.37 -1.52 2.42
C ILE A 176 11.16 -1.52 0.90
N PHE A 177 11.09 -0.34 0.27
CA PHE A 177 10.92 -0.22 -1.17
C PHE A 177 12.02 -0.92 -1.96
N LEU A 178 13.29 -0.70 -1.61
CA LEU A 178 14.42 -1.34 -2.28
C LEU A 178 14.38 -2.87 -2.13
N SER A 179 14.05 -3.37 -0.94
CA SER A 179 13.89 -4.82 -0.70
C SER A 179 12.75 -5.39 -1.55
N PHE A 180 11.59 -4.73 -1.53
CA PHE A 180 10.43 -5.08 -2.34
C PHE A 180 10.70 -5.00 -3.86
N HIS A 181 11.56 -4.08 -4.29
CA HIS A 181 11.86 -3.86 -5.70
C HIS A 181 12.91 -4.84 -6.23
N HIS A 182 14.02 -5.00 -5.51
CA HIS A 182 15.18 -5.78 -5.95
C HIS A 182 15.09 -7.27 -5.61
N ASP A 183 14.33 -7.65 -4.59
CA ASP A 183 14.09 -9.06 -4.25
C ASP A 183 12.59 -9.42 -4.41
N PRO A 184 12.14 -9.60 -5.67
CA PRO A 184 10.78 -10.01 -5.94
C PRO A 184 10.48 -11.42 -5.42
N LEU A 185 11.48 -12.31 -5.34
CA LEU A 185 11.28 -13.67 -4.84
C LEU A 185 10.94 -13.66 -3.36
N GLN A 186 11.71 -12.93 -2.53
CA GLN A 186 11.40 -12.76 -1.12
C GLN A 186 10.01 -12.13 -0.93
N SER A 187 9.66 -11.13 -1.76
CA SER A 187 8.33 -10.50 -1.73
C SER A 187 7.20 -11.50 -2.01
N ASP A 188 7.37 -12.37 -3.02
CA ASP A 188 6.38 -13.38 -3.39
C ASP A 188 6.27 -14.48 -2.32
N LEU A 189 7.37 -14.89 -1.69
CA LEU A 189 7.36 -15.84 -0.57
C LEU A 189 6.64 -15.28 0.67
N ILE A 190 6.91 -14.01 1.03
CA ILE A 190 6.17 -13.32 2.09
C ILE A 190 4.68 -13.24 1.72
N MET A 191 4.35 -12.93 0.47
CA MET A 191 2.95 -12.89 0.02
C MET A 191 2.25 -14.25 0.21
N LEU A 192 2.91 -15.36 -0.14
CA LEU A 192 2.35 -16.70 0.07
C LEU A 192 2.11 -17.02 1.55
N ASP A 193 3.05 -16.68 2.43
CA ASP A 193 2.88 -16.78 3.88
C ASP A 193 1.66 -15.97 4.35
N ARG A 194 1.61 -14.68 4.00
CA ARG A 194 0.59 -13.76 4.51
C ARG A 194 -0.81 -14.00 3.96
N PHE A 195 -0.94 -14.46 2.72
CA PHE A 195 -2.23 -14.64 2.07
C PHE A 195 -2.72 -16.10 2.09
N ILE A 196 -1.83 -17.09 1.96
CA ILE A 196 -2.22 -18.46 1.60
C ILE A 196 -1.97 -19.47 2.72
N PHE A 197 -0.73 -19.53 3.23
CA PHE A 197 -0.26 -20.63 4.08
C PHE A 197 -0.16 -20.27 5.57
N GLY A 198 0.32 -19.08 5.90
CA GLY A 198 0.61 -18.66 7.28
C GLY A 198 1.87 -19.29 7.88
N GLU A 199 2.72 -19.88 7.03
CA GLU A 199 4.03 -20.43 7.37
C GLU A 199 5.02 -20.22 6.21
N MET A 200 6.32 -20.29 6.54
CA MET A 200 7.40 -20.16 5.56
C MET A 200 7.69 -21.50 4.86
N PHE A 201 8.12 -21.42 3.61
CA PHE A 201 8.54 -22.59 2.84
C PHE A 201 9.99 -22.97 3.16
N GLU A 202 10.24 -24.27 3.31
CA GLU A 202 11.60 -24.81 3.48
C GLU A 202 12.35 -24.89 2.14
N ARG A 203 11.64 -25.25 1.05
CA ARG A 203 12.22 -25.40 -0.29
C ARG A 203 11.38 -24.75 -1.38
N ILE A 204 12.04 -24.12 -2.35
CA ILE A 204 11.39 -23.37 -3.43
C ILE A 204 10.69 -24.30 -4.44
N ASP A 205 11.25 -25.48 -4.70
CA ASP A 205 10.69 -26.47 -5.63
C ASP A 205 9.32 -27.03 -5.17
N GLU A 206 9.01 -26.93 -3.88
CA GLU A 206 7.72 -27.35 -3.32
C GLU A 206 6.62 -26.30 -3.50
N VAL A 207 6.96 -25.04 -3.80
CA VAL A 207 5.99 -23.93 -3.83
C VAL A 207 4.83 -24.21 -4.80
N ASN A 208 5.14 -24.60 -6.04
CA ASN A 208 4.11 -24.81 -7.05
C ASN A 208 3.17 -25.99 -6.69
N PRO A 209 3.69 -27.21 -6.37
CA PRO A 209 2.85 -28.30 -5.90
C PRO A 209 1.97 -27.94 -4.69
N LEU A 210 2.52 -27.23 -3.70
CA LEU A 210 1.78 -26.83 -2.50
C LEU A 210 0.68 -25.81 -2.80
N VAL A 211 0.96 -24.81 -3.66
CA VAL A 211 -0.04 -23.84 -4.10
C VAL A 211 -1.19 -24.52 -4.83
N ILE A 212 -0.90 -25.45 -5.75
CA ILE A 212 -1.91 -26.22 -6.48
C ILE A 212 -2.76 -27.03 -5.49
N ALA A 213 -2.13 -27.82 -4.62
CA ALA A 213 -2.84 -28.64 -3.65
C ALA A 213 -3.74 -27.80 -2.72
N LYS A 214 -3.23 -26.66 -2.26
CA LYS A 214 -3.98 -25.73 -1.40
C LYS A 214 -5.14 -25.08 -2.13
N MET A 215 -4.93 -24.64 -3.38
CA MET A 215 -5.96 -24.05 -4.21
C MET A 215 -7.06 -25.07 -4.54
N ASN A 216 -6.71 -26.29 -4.93
CA ASN A 216 -7.67 -27.36 -5.21
C ASN A 216 -8.54 -27.66 -3.98
N LYS A 217 -7.94 -27.74 -2.79
CA LYS A 217 -8.66 -27.94 -1.53
C LYS A 217 -9.63 -26.79 -1.22
N ASP A 218 -9.18 -25.54 -1.34
CA ASP A 218 -10.00 -24.37 -1.07
C ASP A 218 -11.16 -24.25 -2.10
N VAL A 219 -10.90 -24.52 -3.39
CA VAL A 219 -11.90 -24.51 -4.46
C VAL A 219 -12.90 -25.65 -4.30
N HIS A 220 -12.44 -26.85 -3.95
CA HIS A 220 -13.33 -27.97 -3.66
C HIS A 220 -14.27 -27.65 -2.48
N THR A 221 -13.73 -27.08 -1.41
CA THR A 221 -14.53 -26.65 -0.25
C THR A 221 -15.56 -25.58 -0.66
N PHE A 222 -15.20 -24.67 -1.56
CA PHE A 222 -16.13 -23.68 -2.10
C PHE A 222 -17.24 -24.33 -2.93
N LEU A 223 -16.89 -25.26 -3.82
CA LEU A 223 -17.84 -25.96 -4.70
C LEU A 223 -18.86 -26.81 -3.94
N VAL A 224 -18.45 -27.50 -2.86
CA VAL A 224 -19.35 -28.29 -2.00
C VAL A 224 -20.47 -27.43 -1.39
N ASN A 225 -20.23 -26.14 -1.20
CA ASN A 225 -21.20 -25.20 -0.64
C ASN A 225 -21.90 -24.33 -1.70
N LEU A 226 -21.65 -24.59 -2.98
CA LEU A 226 -22.25 -23.85 -4.09
C LEU A 226 -23.64 -24.44 -4.40
N GLU A 227 -24.64 -23.57 -4.55
CA GLU A 227 -25.99 -23.93 -4.95
C GLU A 227 -26.21 -23.56 -6.41
N ASP A 228 -27.03 -24.32 -7.15
CA ASP A 228 -27.34 -23.99 -8.55
C ASP A 228 -28.26 -22.77 -8.67
N ILE A 229 -29.04 -22.46 -7.63
CA ILE A 229 -30.06 -21.41 -7.64
C ILE A 229 -29.99 -20.57 -6.36
N TYR A 230 -29.76 -19.27 -6.51
CA TYR A 230 -29.75 -18.32 -5.40
C TYR A 230 -30.91 -17.35 -5.46
N LYS A 231 -31.56 -17.07 -4.32
CA LYS A 231 -32.41 -15.87 -4.18
C LYS A 231 -31.52 -14.63 -4.26
N MET A 232 -31.93 -13.59 -4.98
CA MET A 232 -31.10 -12.38 -5.19
C MET A 232 -30.57 -11.77 -3.89
N LYS A 233 -31.38 -11.76 -2.81
CA LYS A 233 -30.98 -11.26 -1.48
C LYS A 233 -29.80 -12.02 -0.82
N HIS A 234 -29.44 -13.18 -1.34
CA HIS A 234 -28.33 -14.00 -0.83
C HIS A 234 -27.10 -13.99 -1.75
N VAL A 235 -27.22 -13.47 -2.97
CA VAL A 235 -26.11 -13.44 -3.94
C VAL A 235 -24.96 -12.56 -3.45
N ASP A 236 -25.23 -11.48 -2.72
CA ASP A 236 -24.17 -10.66 -2.13
C ASP A 236 -23.24 -11.47 -1.19
N LYS A 237 -23.77 -12.48 -0.50
CA LYS A 237 -22.97 -13.37 0.36
C LYS A 237 -22.04 -14.23 -0.49
N LEU A 238 -22.56 -14.81 -1.57
CA LEU A 238 -21.78 -15.59 -2.54
C LEU A 238 -20.68 -14.73 -3.15
N LEU A 239 -21.00 -13.54 -3.68
CA LEU A 239 -20.03 -12.61 -4.26
C LEU A 239 -18.92 -12.24 -3.28
N LYS A 240 -19.26 -12.00 -2.00
CA LYS A 240 -18.25 -11.73 -0.96
C LYS A 240 -17.37 -12.93 -0.67
N GLN A 241 -17.92 -14.15 -0.64
CA GLN A 241 -17.15 -15.38 -0.46
C GLN A 241 -16.22 -15.63 -1.65
N THR A 242 -16.72 -15.53 -2.88
CA THR A 242 -15.90 -15.66 -4.09
C THR A 242 -14.80 -14.62 -4.15
N LYS A 243 -15.12 -13.35 -3.84
CA LYS A 243 -14.11 -12.27 -3.79
C LYS A 243 -13.00 -12.58 -2.79
N ARG A 244 -13.34 -13.10 -1.60
CA ARG A 244 -12.33 -13.49 -0.60
C ARG A 244 -11.42 -14.60 -1.10
N LEU A 245 -11.98 -15.58 -1.82
CA LEU A 245 -11.21 -16.65 -2.43
C LEU A 245 -10.29 -16.13 -3.53
N VAL A 246 -10.79 -15.27 -4.44
CA VAL A 246 -9.97 -14.62 -5.47
C VAL A 246 -8.85 -13.79 -4.84
N SER A 247 -9.16 -12.91 -3.88
CA SER A 247 -8.16 -12.05 -3.24
C SER A 247 -7.13 -12.81 -2.41
N LYS A 248 -7.37 -14.09 -2.12
CA LYS A 248 -6.37 -14.98 -1.53
C LYS A 248 -5.25 -15.33 -2.51
N TYR A 249 -5.57 -15.48 -3.80
CA TYR A 249 -4.64 -16.00 -4.81
C TYR A 249 -4.25 -14.99 -5.90
N GLU A 250 -5.02 -13.92 -6.12
CA GLU A 250 -4.88 -13.03 -7.30
C GLU A 250 -3.48 -12.39 -7.47
N ASN A 251 -2.74 -12.21 -6.36
CA ASN A 251 -1.39 -11.65 -6.39
C ASN A 251 -0.38 -12.56 -7.10
N ILE A 252 -0.64 -13.87 -7.18
CA ILE A 252 0.19 -14.84 -7.92
C ILE A 252 0.35 -14.43 -9.39
N LEU A 253 -0.68 -13.82 -10.00
CA LEU A 253 -0.65 -13.38 -11.40
C LEU A 253 0.33 -12.24 -11.68
N ILE A 254 0.82 -11.56 -10.64
CA ILE A 254 1.85 -10.53 -10.79
C ILE A 254 3.19 -11.18 -11.15
N ASN A 255 3.48 -12.36 -10.58
CA ASN A 255 4.63 -13.24 -10.85
C ASN A 255 5.95 -12.52 -11.16
N ARG A 256 6.34 -11.53 -10.33
CA ARG A 256 7.53 -10.71 -10.60
C ARG A 256 8.83 -11.49 -10.51
N SER A 257 8.86 -12.52 -9.66
CA SER A 257 10.02 -13.38 -9.46
C SER A 257 10.13 -14.49 -10.51
N GLY A 258 9.06 -14.81 -11.24
CA GLY A 258 8.98 -16.02 -12.06
C GLY A 258 8.79 -17.30 -11.26
N LEU A 259 8.51 -17.21 -9.94
CA LEU A 259 8.32 -18.35 -9.03
C LEU A 259 7.15 -19.26 -9.45
N PHE A 260 6.09 -18.68 -10.01
CA PHE A 260 4.85 -19.42 -10.31
C PHE A 260 4.87 -19.99 -11.72
N SER A 261 4.58 -21.28 -11.84
CA SER A 261 4.47 -22.00 -13.10
C SER A 261 3.27 -21.52 -13.93
N LYS A 262 3.30 -21.82 -15.22
CA LYS A 262 2.18 -21.54 -16.13
C LYS A 262 0.87 -22.14 -15.62
N GLU A 263 0.92 -23.39 -15.15
CA GLU A 263 -0.24 -24.10 -14.59
C GLU A 263 -0.84 -23.35 -13.39
N VAL A 264 -0.02 -22.92 -12.43
CA VAL A 264 -0.47 -22.15 -11.28
C VAL A 264 -1.13 -20.85 -11.73
N THR A 265 -0.50 -20.10 -12.64
CA THR A 265 -1.06 -18.85 -13.13
C THR A 265 -2.37 -19.05 -13.91
N GLU A 266 -2.50 -20.12 -14.68
CA GLU A 266 -3.72 -20.47 -15.41
C GLU A 266 -4.87 -20.82 -14.44
N LYS A 267 -4.62 -21.62 -13.41
CA LYS A 267 -5.63 -21.91 -12.37
C LYS A 267 -6.10 -20.64 -11.65
N VAL A 268 -5.19 -19.72 -11.30
CA VAL A 268 -5.56 -18.43 -10.68
C VAL A 268 -6.34 -17.54 -11.64
N GLN A 269 -6.03 -17.58 -12.93
CA GLN A 269 -6.76 -16.84 -13.96
C GLN A 269 -8.20 -17.36 -14.11
N LEU A 270 -8.40 -18.69 -14.16
CA LEU A 270 -9.72 -19.32 -14.15
C LEU A 270 -10.57 -18.90 -12.93
N LEU A 271 -9.96 -18.81 -11.75
CA LEU A 271 -10.65 -18.37 -10.53
C LEU A 271 -11.12 -16.90 -10.63
N LYS A 272 -10.33 -16.03 -11.27
CA LYS A 272 -10.72 -14.63 -11.50
C LYS A 272 -11.81 -14.50 -12.55
N GLU A 273 -11.76 -15.30 -13.60
CA GLU A 273 -12.79 -15.35 -14.66
C GLU A 273 -14.13 -15.76 -14.06
N PHE A 274 -14.16 -16.83 -13.26
CA PHE A 274 -15.34 -17.24 -12.51
C PHE A 274 -15.97 -16.08 -11.72
N TYR A 275 -15.16 -15.31 -10.99
CA TYR A 275 -15.66 -14.18 -10.21
C TYR A 275 -16.19 -13.04 -11.09
N ALA A 276 -15.53 -12.77 -12.21
CA ALA A 276 -15.98 -11.76 -13.16
C ALA A 276 -17.33 -12.13 -13.78
N ASP A 277 -17.49 -13.38 -14.20
CA ASP A 277 -18.74 -13.91 -14.78
C ASP A 277 -19.86 -13.92 -13.76
N LEU A 278 -19.57 -14.30 -12.51
CA LEU A 278 -20.52 -14.24 -11.42
C LEU A 278 -20.98 -12.79 -11.13
N CYS A 279 -20.06 -11.83 -11.12
CA CYS A 279 -20.39 -10.41 -11.00
C CYS A 279 -21.22 -9.90 -12.18
N HIS A 280 -20.91 -10.33 -13.40
CA HIS A 280 -21.66 -9.97 -14.59
C HIS A 280 -23.09 -10.52 -14.54
N SER A 281 -23.23 -11.82 -14.26
CA SER A 281 -24.52 -12.49 -14.10
C SER A 281 -25.38 -11.81 -13.03
N TYR A 282 -24.81 -11.48 -11.88
CA TYR A 282 -25.54 -10.74 -10.83
C TYR A 282 -26.07 -9.38 -11.33
N LYS A 283 -25.23 -8.60 -12.03
CA LYS A 283 -25.63 -7.29 -12.56
C LYS A 283 -26.76 -7.40 -13.58
N GLU A 284 -26.72 -8.37 -14.48
CA GLU A 284 -27.79 -8.60 -15.45
C GLU A 284 -29.10 -9.00 -14.75
N HIS A 285 -29.04 -9.89 -13.74
CA HIS A 285 -30.24 -10.28 -12.99
C HIS A 285 -30.85 -9.10 -12.19
N VAL A 286 -30.01 -8.23 -11.61
CA VAL A 286 -30.48 -6.99 -10.96
C VAL A 286 -31.18 -6.09 -11.97
N LYS A 287 -30.58 -5.88 -13.15
CA LYS A 287 -31.14 -5.04 -14.23
C LYS A 287 -32.50 -5.55 -14.71
N HIS A 288 -32.69 -6.86 -14.76
CA HIS A 288 -33.96 -7.49 -15.16
C HIS A 288 -34.94 -7.72 -13.99
N SER A 289 -34.63 -7.25 -12.78
CA SER A 289 -35.48 -7.43 -11.58
C SER A 289 -35.81 -8.91 -11.30
N SER A 290 -34.88 -9.81 -11.63
CA SER A 290 -35.02 -11.24 -11.38
C SER A 290 -35.16 -11.53 -9.88
N LYS A 291 -35.97 -12.53 -9.51
CA LYS A 291 -36.11 -12.95 -8.11
C LYS A 291 -35.02 -13.94 -7.68
N VAL A 292 -34.48 -14.68 -8.64
CA VAL A 292 -33.46 -15.70 -8.47
C VAL A 292 -32.38 -15.52 -9.54
N MET A 293 -31.17 -15.96 -9.21
CA MET A 293 -30.05 -16.09 -10.13
C MET A 293 -29.71 -17.58 -10.20
N MET A 294 -29.66 -18.12 -11.43
CA MET A 294 -29.22 -19.48 -11.67
C MET A 294 -27.77 -19.47 -12.12
N LEU A 295 -26.96 -20.37 -11.57
CA LEU A 295 -25.59 -20.56 -12.01
C LEU A 295 -25.58 -21.55 -13.17
N ASP A 296 -25.28 -21.04 -14.36
CA ASP A 296 -25.12 -21.88 -15.55
C ASP A 296 -23.84 -22.74 -15.43
N GLU A 297 -23.84 -23.91 -16.06
CA GLU A 297 -22.69 -24.81 -16.04
C GLU A 297 -21.42 -24.15 -16.61
N HIS A 298 -21.55 -23.26 -17.59
CA HIS A 298 -20.43 -22.49 -18.13
C HIS A 298 -19.77 -21.62 -17.06
N ILE A 299 -20.55 -21.00 -16.16
CA ILE A 299 -20.03 -20.19 -15.06
C ILE A 299 -19.23 -21.07 -14.10
N VAL A 300 -19.69 -22.29 -13.81
CA VAL A 300 -19.05 -23.16 -12.81
C VAL A 300 -17.87 -23.96 -13.39
N THR A 301 -17.79 -24.11 -14.71
CA THR A 301 -16.77 -24.92 -15.40
C THR A 301 -15.32 -24.55 -15.04
N PRO A 302 -14.91 -23.27 -14.99
CA PRO A 302 -13.55 -22.89 -14.57
C PRO A 302 -13.18 -23.43 -13.18
N MET A 303 -14.13 -23.45 -12.25
CA MET A 303 -13.91 -23.94 -10.88
C MET A 303 -13.73 -25.46 -10.84
N LYS A 304 -14.47 -26.20 -11.68
CA LYS A 304 -14.31 -27.66 -11.84
C LYS A 304 -12.93 -28.01 -12.40
N GLN A 305 -12.42 -27.24 -13.37
CA GLN A 305 -11.07 -27.43 -13.97
C GLN A 305 -9.93 -27.14 -12.98
N ILE A 306 -10.15 -26.23 -12.03
CA ILE A 306 -9.18 -26.01 -10.96
C ILE A 306 -9.17 -27.23 -10.03
N ALA A 307 -10.34 -27.75 -9.66
CA ALA A 307 -10.48 -28.84 -8.68
C ALA A 307 -10.09 -30.24 -9.20
N SER A 308 -10.04 -30.43 -10.53
CA SER A 308 -9.51 -31.63 -11.19
C SER A 308 -7.99 -31.64 -11.18
#